data_AF-A0A821LWP0-F1
#
_entry.id   AF-A0A821LWP0-F1
#
_cell.length_a   1.000
_cell.length_b   1.000
_cell.length_c   1.000
_cell.angle_alpha   90.00
_cell.angle_beta   90.00
_cell.angle_gamma   90.00
#
_symmetry.space_group_name_H-M   'P 1'
#
loop_
_entity.id
_entity.type
_entity.pdbx_description
1 polymer ?
#
loop_
_entity_poly.entity_id
_entity_poly.type
_entity_poly.pdbx_seq_one_letter_code
_entity_poly.pdbx_strand_id
1 'polypeptide(L)'
;QKTKRYVFLCNRWFADDEDDGSIVRELVPENFLEEKLPKKYIVDVYTGDKFGFGKDDNIFLTIYGDKDYTHEHELVHSQTNKNKFEKQQIDRFIIESNDLGNIYKLKIRHNISGMLSDWYLEKIQLIKD
;
A
#
# COMPACT_ATOMS: atom_id res chain seq x y z
N GLN A 1 -18.10 29.15 -25.56
CA GLN A 1 -18.09 28.00 -24.62
C GLN A 1 -17.32 28.42 -23.38
N LYS A 2 -17.80 28.10 -22.16
CA LYS A 2 -17.03 28.38 -20.94
C LYS A 2 -16.02 27.24 -20.71
N THR A 3 -14.75 27.59 -20.55
CA THR A 3 -13.70 26.64 -20.15
C THR A 3 -13.90 26.26 -18.67
N LYS A 4 -13.95 24.95 -18.38
CA LYS A 4 -13.98 24.44 -17.01
C LYS A 4 -12.57 24.00 -16.62
N ARG A 5 -12.11 24.44 -15.45
CA ARG A 5 -10.79 24.11 -14.90
C ARG A 5 -10.97 23.19 -13.68
N TYR A 6 -10.10 22.20 -13.56
CA TYR A 6 -10.00 21.30 -12.41
C TYR A 6 -8.60 21.44 -11.81
N VAL A 7 -8.50 21.42 -10.49
CA VAL A 7 -7.24 21.56 -9.73
C VAL A 7 -7.12 20.34 -8.83
N PHE A 8 -5.98 19.66 -8.85
CA PHE A 8 -5.69 18.50 -8.00
C PHE A 8 -4.49 18.87 -7.13
N LEU A 9 -4.73 19.12 -5.84
CA LEU A 9 -3.67 19.46 -4.91
C LEU A 9 -2.99 18.17 -4.47
N CYS A 10 -1.66 18.09 -4.64
CA CYS A 10 -0.89 16.95 -4.15
C CYS A 10 -0.24 17.24 -2.79
N ASN A 11 0.57 18.29 -2.69
CA ASN A 11 1.28 18.70 -1.46
C ASN A 11 2.08 17.59 -0.75
N ARG A 12 2.64 16.64 -1.51
CA ARG A 12 3.40 15.49 -0.98
C ARG A 12 4.60 15.21 -1.88
N TRP A 13 5.61 14.53 -1.33
CA TRP A 13 6.75 14.04 -2.09
C TRP A 13 6.37 12.79 -2.90
N PHE A 14 6.98 12.65 -4.08
CA PHE A 14 7.01 11.43 -4.92
C PHE A 14 8.43 10.87 -4.88
N ALA A 15 8.93 10.58 -3.69
CA ALA A 15 10.24 10.00 -3.48
C ALA A 15 10.12 8.89 -2.43
N ASP A 16 10.95 7.86 -2.56
CA ASP A 16 11.02 6.72 -1.63
C ASP A 16 11.88 7.05 -0.40
N ASP A 17 12.54 8.20 -0.35
CA ASP A 17 13.34 8.65 0.79
C ASP A 17 12.75 9.86 1.54
N GLU A 18 11.61 10.38 1.09
CA GLU A 18 10.92 11.53 1.69
C GLU A 18 9.47 11.21 2.08
N ASP A 19 8.93 11.94 3.06
CA ASP A 19 7.53 11.85 3.51
C ASP A 19 7.09 10.44 3.93
N ASP A 20 6.16 9.81 3.19
CA ASP A 20 5.70 8.43 3.41
C ASP A 20 6.33 7.42 2.44
N GLY A 21 7.30 7.87 1.64
CA GLY A 21 8.00 7.05 0.65
C GLY A 21 7.15 6.63 -0.55
N SER A 22 5.91 7.12 -0.68
CA SER A 22 5.04 6.75 -1.79
C SER A 22 5.31 7.58 -3.04
N ILE A 23 5.64 6.91 -4.13
CA ILE A 23 5.75 7.50 -5.48
C ILE A 23 4.45 7.39 -6.30
N VAL A 24 3.35 6.98 -5.66
CA VAL A 24 2.02 6.90 -6.28
C VAL A 24 1.00 7.65 -5.41
N ARG A 25 0.14 8.45 -6.04
CA ARG A 25 -0.89 9.25 -5.35
C ARG A 25 -2.21 9.18 -6.10
N GLU A 26 -3.29 8.99 -5.37
CA GLU A 26 -4.65 9.16 -5.86
C GLU A 26 -5.15 10.55 -5.42
N LEU A 27 -5.42 11.43 -6.39
CA LEU A 27 -5.80 12.83 -6.12
C LEU A 27 -7.24 13.09 -6.55
N VAL A 28 -7.99 13.77 -5.69
CA VAL A 28 -9.32 14.28 -6.01
C VAL A 28 -9.27 15.78 -6.31
N PRO A 29 -10.13 16.30 -7.19
CA PRO A 29 -10.13 17.71 -7.51
C PRO A 29 -10.58 18.55 -6.31
N GLU A 30 -10.01 19.75 -6.15
CA GLU A 30 -10.15 20.61 -4.96
C GLU A 30 -11.61 20.88 -4.59
N ASN A 31 -12.47 21.06 -5.60
CA ASN A 31 -13.90 21.32 -5.42
C ASN A 31 -14.73 20.06 -5.06
N PHE A 32 -14.07 18.93 -4.81
CA PHE A 32 -14.64 17.68 -4.28
C PHE A 32 -14.09 17.32 -2.90
N LEU A 33 -13.25 18.17 -2.29
CA LEU A 33 -12.58 17.89 -1.01
C LEU A 33 -13.49 17.94 0.22
N GLU A 34 -14.68 18.56 0.14
CA GLU A 34 -15.57 18.74 1.31
C GLU A 34 -16.14 17.41 1.88
N GLU A 35 -16.04 16.28 1.17
CA GLU A 35 -16.64 15.01 1.63
C GLU A 35 -15.72 13.78 1.66
N LYS A 36 -14.47 13.83 1.18
CA LYS A 36 -13.62 12.62 1.08
C LYS A 36 -12.15 12.89 1.39
N LEU A 37 -11.82 13.05 2.67
CA LEU A 37 -10.43 12.87 3.11
C LEU A 37 -10.01 11.41 2.87
N PRO A 38 -8.76 11.15 2.46
CA PRO A 38 -8.26 9.79 2.27
C PRO A 38 -8.38 8.99 3.57
N LYS A 39 -8.84 7.74 3.43
CA LYS A 39 -8.92 6.75 4.50
C LYS A 39 -7.60 6.01 4.60
N LYS A 40 -7.24 5.65 5.84
CA LYS A 40 -6.03 4.88 6.12
C LYS A 40 -6.39 3.41 6.29
N TYR A 41 -5.66 2.58 5.58
CA TYR A 41 -5.72 1.13 5.69
C TYR A 41 -4.38 0.66 6.23
N ILE A 42 -4.38 0.21 7.49
CA ILE A 42 -3.19 -0.35 8.13
C ILE A 42 -3.09 -1.82 7.74
N VAL A 43 -1.97 -2.18 7.14
CA VAL A 43 -1.67 -3.52 6.64
C VAL A 43 -0.56 -4.11 7.50
N ASP A 44 -0.88 -5.10 8.33
CA ASP A 44 0.11 -5.90 9.04
C ASP A 44 0.38 -7.19 8.25
N VAL A 45 1.59 -7.34 7.76
CA VAL A 45 2.07 -8.49 6.98
C VAL A 45 2.88 -9.41 7.89
N TYR A 46 2.46 -10.67 8.00
CA TYR A 46 3.10 -11.67 8.85
C TYR A 46 3.91 -12.63 7.97
N THR A 47 5.23 -12.62 8.11
CA THR A 47 6.11 -13.57 7.44
C THR A 47 6.32 -14.79 8.32
N GLY A 48 6.02 -15.98 7.80
CA GLY A 48 6.09 -17.22 8.58
C GLY A 48 7.48 -17.83 8.69
N ASP A 49 7.56 -19.03 9.28
CA ASP A 49 8.80 -19.68 9.71
C ASP A 49 9.43 -20.65 8.67
N LYS A 50 8.98 -20.63 7.40
CA LYS A 50 9.50 -21.56 6.37
C LYS A 50 10.80 -21.06 5.74
N PHE A 51 11.62 -22.00 5.25
CA PHE A 51 12.89 -21.70 4.60
C PHE A 51 12.66 -20.93 3.29
N GLY A 52 13.28 -19.76 3.20
CA GLY A 52 13.19 -18.79 2.10
C GLY A 52 13.97 -17.55 2.53
N PHE A 53 14.66 -16.90 1.61
CA PHE A 53 15.40 -15.67 1.92
C PHE A 53 14.51 -14.55 1.41
N GLY A 54 13.76 -13.89 2.29
CA GLY A 54 12.90 -12.73 1.97
C GLY A 54 13.70 -11.48 1.58
N LYS A 55 14.77 -11.68 0.82
CA LYS A 55 15.81 -10.71 0.51
C LYS A 55 15.45 -10.02 -0.79
N ASP A 56 15.26 -8.71 -0.73
CA ASP A 56 15.02 -7.83 -1.88
C ASP A 56 13.74 -8.15 -2.67
N ASP A 57 12.68 -8.56 -1.95
CA ASP A 57 11.40 -8.88 -2.56
C ASP A 57 10.55 -7.63 -2.80
N ASN A 58 10.25 -7.38 -4.08
CA ASN A 58 9.27 -6.38 -4.48
C ASN A 58 7.87 -6.98 -4.26
N ILE A 59 7.31 -6.73 -3.08
CA ILE A 59 5.96 -7.14 -2.69
C ILE A 59 5.00 -5.99 -2.96
N PHE A 60 3.91 -6.32 -3.65
CA PHE A 60 2.87 -5.39 -4.01
C PHE A 60 1.52 -5.84 -3.49
N LEU A 61 0.66 -4.87 -3.19
CA LEU A 61 -0.63 -5.09 -2.57
C LEU A 61 -1.72 -4.25 -3.24
N THR A 62 -2.88 -4.85 -3.43
CA THR A 62 -4.12 -4.17 -3.85
C THR A 62 -5.27 -4.59 -2.94
N ILE A 63 -6.01 -3.62 -2.41
CA ILE A 63 -7.18 -3.83 -1.57
C ILE A 63 -8.43 -3.55 -2.40
N TYR A 64 -9.40 -4.46 -2.36
CA TYR A 64 -10.68 -4.32 -3.07
C TYR A 64 -11.83 -4.24 -2.06
N GLY A 65 -12.66 -3.23 -2.22
CA GLY A 65 -13.96 -3.12 -1.54
C GLY A 65 -15.09 -2.86 -2.52
N ASP A 66 -16.32 -2.84 -2.01
CA ASP A 66 -17.55 -2.73 -2.81
C ASP A 66 -17.76 -1.34 -3.44
N LYS A 67 -17.09 -0.31 -2.93
CA LYS A 67 -17.13 1.04 -3.51
C LYS A 67 -16.00 1.28 -4.52
N ASP A 68 -14.80 0.76 -4.23
CA ASP A 68 -13.61 1.02 -5.02
C ASP A 68 -12.49 0.01 -4.70
N TYR A 69 -11.34 0.15 -5.34
CA TYR A 69 -10.12 -0.58 -5.05
C TYR A 69 -8.90 0.35 -5.06
N THR A 70 -7.87 0.01 -4.30
CA THR A 70 -6.62 0.76 -4.36
C THR A 70 -5.91 0.51 -5.68
N HIS A 71 -5.00 1.39 -6.09
CA HIS A 71 -3.98 0.99 -7.04
C HIS A 71 -3.06 -0.09 -6.44
N GLU A 72 -2.17 -0.64 -7.25
CA GLU A 72 -1.16 -1.57 -6.75
C GLU A 72 -0.07 -0.77 -6.03
N HIS A 73 0.11 -1.03 -4.74
CA HIS A 73 1.09 -0.37 -3.89
C HIS A 73 2.27 -1.29 -3.65
N GLU A 74 3.48 -0.80 -3.90
CA GLU A 74 4.69 -1.48 -3.46
C GLU A 74 4.92 -1.25 -1.96
N LEU A 75 5.23 -2.33 -1.24
CA LEU A 75 5.40 -2.32 0.21
C LEU A 75 6.85 -1.97 0.58
N VAL A 76 7.24 -0.72 0.35
CA VAL A 76 8.64 -0.26 0.49
C VAL A 76 8.96 0.23 1.90
N HIS A 77 8.02 0.86 2.60
CA HIS A 77 8.27 1.52 3.89
C HIS A 77 7.44 0.93 5.03
N SER A 78 8.00 -0.08 5.68
CA SER A 78 7.42 -0.63 6.91
C SER A 78 7.64 0.36 8.06
N GLN A 79 6.56 0.61 8.80
CA GLN A 79 6.54 1.46 9.99
C GLN A 79 7.21 0.78 11.20
N THR A 80 7.44 -0.53 11.12
CA THR A 80 7.97 -1.33 12.23
C THR A 80 9.41 -1.78 12.00
N ASN A 81 9.81 -2.06 10.76
CA ASN A 81 11.13 -2.60 10.46
C ASN A 81 11.75 -1.97 9.21
N LYS A 82 13.04 -1.62 9.26
CA LYS A 82 13.78 -1.15 8.07
C LYS A 82 14.00 -2.27 7.05
N ASN A 83 14.44 -3.43 7.55
CA ASN A 83 14.54 -4.65 6.77
C ASN A 83 13.23 -5.43 6.93
N LYS A 84 12.52 -5.60 5.82
CA LYS A 84 11.14 -6.08 5.76
C LYS A 84 11.11 -7.55 5.40
N PHE A 85 9.99 -8.21 5.67
CA PHE A 85 9.68 -9.56 5.22
C PHE A 85 10.68 -10.61 5.73
N GLU A 86 11.30 -10.34 6.88
CA GLU A 86 12.17 -11.30 7.53
C GLU A 86 11.36 -12.41 8.19
N LYS A 87 12.01 -13.56 8.36
CA LYS A 87 11.40 -14.75 8.94
C LYS A 87 10.83 -14.48 10.35
N GLN A 88 9.57 -14.88 10.59
CA GLN A 88 8.82 -14.62 11.84
C GLN A 88 8.63 -13.12 12.18
N GLN A 89 8.73 -12.23 11.20
CA GLN A 89 8.54 -10.80 11.37
C GLN A 89 7.11 -10.36 11.04
N ILE A 90 6.69 -9.25 11.67
CA ILE A 90 5.49 -8.51 11.31
C ILE A 90 5.91 -7.14 10.78
N ASP A 91 5.50 -6.82 9.56
CA ASP A 91 5.72 -5.53 8.91
C ASP A 91 4.42 -4.76 8.76
N ARG A 92 4.42 -3.51 9.23
CA ARG A 92 3.25 -2.63 9.15
C ARG A 92 3.38 -1.61 8.03
N PHE A 93 2.39 -1.53 7.15
CA PHE A 93 2.30 -0.50 6.11
C PHE A 93 1.02 0.32 6.28
N ILE A 94 1.05 1.57 5.81
CA ILE A 94 -0.12 2.45 5.77
C ILE A 94 -0.41 2.73 4.31
N ILE A 95 -1.60 2.34 3.86
CA ILE A 95 -2.10 2.64 2.52
C ILE A 95 -3.19 3.70 2.63
N GLU A 96 -3.02 4.82 1.95
CA GLU A 96 -4.03 5.87 1.83
C GLU A 96 -4.80 5.70 0.53
N SER A 97 -6.13 5.67 0.60
CA SER A 97 -7.01 5.64 -0.56
C SER A 97 -8.39 6.17 -0.20
N ASN A 98 -9.28 6.28 -1.18
CA ASN A 98 -10.68 6.59 -0.95
C ASN A 98 -11.36 5.55 -0.02
N ASP A 99 -12.58 5.86 0.44
CA ASP A 99 -13.39 4.87 1.15
C ASP A 99 -13.76 3.72 0.21
N LEU A 100 -13.11 2.57 0.39
CA LEU A 100 -13.31 1.34 -0.38
C LEU A 100 -14.63 0.65 0.01
N GLY A 101 -15.31 1.11 1.06
CA GLY A 101 -16.52 0.48 1.59
C GLY A 101 -16.21 -0.82 2.34
N ASN A 102 -16.97 -1.89 2.05
CA ASN A 102 -16.76 -3.21 2.63
C ASN A 102 -15.67 -3.96 1.87
N ILE A 103 -14.57 -4.28 2.55
CA ILE A 103 -13.45 -5.03 1.96
C ILE A 103 -13.86 -6.48 1.74
N TYR A 104 -13.65 -6.99 0.52
CA TYR A 104 -13.98 -8.38 0.18
C TYR A 104 -12.82 -9.15 -0.46
N LYS A 105 -11.75 -8.49 -0.87
CA LYS A 105 -10.60 -9.13 -1.50
C LYS A 105 -9.33 -8.33 -1.29
N LEU A 106 -8.21 -9.04 -1.20
CA LEU A 106 -6.86 -8.48 -1.24
C LEU A 106 -6.06 -9.30 -2.26
N LYS A 107 -5.26 -8.63 -3.08
CA LYS A 107 -4.33 -9.25 -4.02
C LYS A 107 -2.91 -8.92 -3.59
N ILE A 108 -2.06 -9.94 -3.48
CA ILE A 108 -0.62 -9.78 -3.34
C ILE A 108 0.05 -10.20 -4.65
N ARG A 109 1.04 -9.42 -5.07
CA ARG A 109 1.94 -9.77 -6.16
C ARG A 109 3.36 -9.72 -5.62
N HIS A 110 4.13 -10.74 -5.92
CA HIS A 110 5.56 -10.80 -5.64
C HIS A 110 6.28 -10.84 -6.98
N ASN A 111 7.18 -9.89 -7.22
CA ASN A 111 8.06 -9.95 -8.37
C ASN A 111 9.37 -10.62 -7.97
N ILE A 112 9.44 -11.94 -8.20
CA ILE A 112 10.59 -12.77 -7.87
C ILE A 112 11.74 -12.39 -8.81
N SER A 113 12.87 -11.96 -8.25
CA SER A 113 14.14 -11.85 -8.99
C SER A 113 15.26 -12.52 -8.19
N GLY A 114 16.19 -13.20 -8.86
CA GLY A 114 17.34 -13.85 -8.22
C GLY A 114 17.15 -15.29 -7.73
N MET A 115 18.19 -15.87 -7.12
CA MET A 115 18.14 -17.18 -6.45
C MET A 115 17.65 -17.01 -5.01
N LEU A 116 16.84 -17.96 -4.53
CA LEU A 116 16.38 -18.08 -3.15
C LEU A 116 15.39 -17.00 -2.65
N SER A 117 14.77 -16.24 -3.56
CA SER A 117 13.71 -15.25 -3.28
C SER A 117 12.34 -15.87 -3.03
N ASP A 118 12.31 -17.02 -2.34
CA ASP A 118 11.05 -17.60 -1.87
C ASP A 118 10.63 -16.87 -0.60
N TRP A 119 9.38 -16.40 -0.55
CA TRP A 119 8.80 -15.76 0.61
C TRP A 119 7.55 -16.51 1.08
N TYR A 120 7.50 -16.85 2.37
CA TYR A 120 6.35 -17.51 2.97
C TYR A 120 5.51 -16.52 3.77
N LEU A 121 4.47 -16.00 3.11
CA LEU A 121 3.44 -15.18 3.74
C LEU A 121 2.53 -16.05 4.62
N GLU A 122 2.54 -15.81 5.94
CA GLU A 122 1.67 -16.50 6.89
C GLU A 122 0.25 -15.95 6.82
N LYS A 123 0.10 -14.62 6.92
CA LYS A 123 -1.18 -13.93 6.83
C LYS A 123 -0.99 -12.43 6.61
N ILE A 124 -2.08 -11.75 6.24
CA ILE A 124 -2.20 -10.30 6.28
C ILE A 124 -3.40 -9.94 7.13
N GLN A 125 -3.23 -8.96 8.02
CA GLN A 125 -4.31 -8.35 8.76
C GLN A 125 -4.51 -6.92 8.27
N LEU A 126 -5.74 -6.62 7.88
CA LEU A 126 -6.14 -5.29 7.43
C LEU A 126 -6.99 -4.61 8.51
N ILE A 127 -6.60 -3.40 8.90
CA ILE A 127 -7.36 -2.56 9.84
C ILE A 127 -7.73 -1.28 9.10
N LYS A 128 -9.04 -0.99 9.05
CA LYS A 128 -9.58 0.24 8.47
C LYS A 128 -9.75 1.28 9.58
N ASP A 129 -9.09 2.43 9.43
CA ASP A 129 -9.17 3.58 10.34
C ASP A 129 -10.09 4.69 9.76
#